data_AF-A0A7X6NHD4-F1
#
_entry.id   AF-A0A7X6NHD4-F1
#
_cell.length_a   1.000
_cell.length_b   1.000
_cell.length_c   1.000
_cell.angle_alpha   90.00
_cell.angle_beta   90.00
_cell.angle_gamma   90.00
#
_symmetry.space_group_name_H-M   'P 1'
#
loop_
_entity.id
_entity.type
_entity.pdbx_description
1 polymer ?
#
loop_
_entity_poly.entity_id
_entity_poly.type
_entity_poly.pdbx_seq_one_letter_code
_entity_poly.pdbx_strand_id
1 'polypeptide(L)'
;MESYDKVDIPNFIIGIILPSTLNDDQLEELHNVDEDGNIDVREFYEKFDFKTMSLKDSSIVLGYYCHLWLDEYYKFNASKLKIHNKQNLKGEELNSAVKNLLNYYDKKAIGSFYEKYTEDIKAVQSYIFAASNIDNSKKKLLEYLNETVPDEVITGLIKEEQYMSFIREGCGKIIKSL
;
A
#
# COMPACT_ATOMS: atom_id res chain seq x y z
N MET A 1 6.87 17.34 -22.73
CA MET A 1 7.71 16.88 -21.62
C MET A 1 6.75 16.69 -20.46
N GLU A 2 6.30 15.44 -20.30
CA GLU A 2 5.20 15.08 -19.39
C GLU A 2 5.63 15.44 -17.96
N SER A 3 4.81 16.27 -17.32
CA SER A 3 4.90 16.51 -15.89
C SER A 3 4.65 15.17 -15.22
N TYR A 4 5.70 14.46 -14.80
CA TYR A 4 5.53 13.55 -13.68
C TYR A 4 4.94 14.43 -12.58
N ASP A 5 3.66 14.22 -12.27
CA ASP A 5 3.00 14.97 -11.22
C ASP A 5 3.92 14.97 -10.02
N LYS A 6 4.29 16.17 -9.57
CA LYS A 6 5.12 16.29 -8.37
C LYS A 6 4.31 15.57 -7.29
N VAL A 7 4.94 14.64 -6.58
CA VAL A 7 4.33 13.98 -5.43
C VAL A 7 5.01 14.53 -4.19
N ASP A 8 4.23 15.02 -3.25
CA ASP A 8 4.66 15.27 -1.88
C ASP A 8 4.75 13.91 -1.17
N ILE A 9 5.97 13.41 -0.99
CA ILE A 9 6.22 12.04 -0.52
C ILE A 9 5.65 11.78 0.89
N PRO A 10 5.81 12.66 1.89
CA PRO A 10 5.20 12.46 3.21
C PRO A 10 3.68 12.29 3.12
N ASN A 11 3.00 13.17 2.38
CA ASN A 11 1.57 13.10 2.17
C ASN A 11 1.13 11.85 1.39
N PHE A 12 1.90 11.46 0.37
CA PHE A 12 1.66 10.24 -0.38
C PHE A 12 1.77 8.97 0.47
N ILE A 13 2.79 8.88 1.33
CA ILE A 13 2.95 7.75 2.25
C ILE A 13 1.77 7.67 3.22
N ILE A 14 1.30 8.81 3.75
CA ILE A 14 0.09 8.84 4.58
C ILE A 14 -1.13 8.34 3.78
N GLY A 15 -1.27 8.78 2.53
CA GLY A 15 -2.30 8.29 1.61
C GLY A 15 -2.29 6.76 1.46
N ILE A 16 -1.12 6.15 1.31
CA ILE A 16 -0.97 4.68 1.19
C ILE A 16 -1.50 3.95 2.43
N ILE A 17 -1.29 4.49 3.63
CA ILE A 17 -1.64 3.81 4.88
C ILE A 17 -3.09 4.05 5.29
N LEU A 18 -3.69 5.13 4.79
CA LEU A 18 -5.00 5.62 5.21
C LEU A 18 -6.12 4.57 5.08
N PRO A 19 -6.28 3.83 3.95
CA PRO A 19 -7.33 2.84 3.81
C PRO A 19 -7.30 1.78 4.91
N SER A 20 -6.11 1.34 5.30
CA SER A 20 -5.92 0.35 6.36
C SER A 20 -6.26 0.86 7.77
N THR A 21 -6.67 2.12 7.94
CA THR A 21 -7.07 2.71 9.23
C THR A 21 -8.55 3.01 9.35
N LEU A 22 -9.31 2.76 8.29
CA LEU A 22 -10.75 2.96 8.24
C LEU A 22 -11.46 1.68 8.69
N ASN A 23 -12.62 1.83 9.34
CA ASN A 23 -13.57 0.73 9.53
C ASN A 23 -14.48 0.57 8.31
N ASP A 24 -15.33 -0.47 8.33
CA ASP A 24 -16.23 -0.79 7.21
C ASP A 24 -17.19 0.38 6.90
N ASP A 25 -17.81 0.98 7.91
CA ASP A 25 -18.71 2.14 7.74
C ASP A 25 -18.01 3.32 7.04
N GLN A 26 -16.78 3.65 7.46
CA GLN A 26 -15.97 4.73 6.88
C GLN A 26 -15.49 4.40 5.46
N LEU A 27 -15.24 3.12 5.16
CA LEU A 27 -14.91 2.66 3.82
C LEU A 27 -16.11 2.80 2.90
N GLU A 28 -17.30 2.38 3.32
CA GLU A 28 -18.54 2.51 2.55
C GLU A 28 -18.91 3.98 2.29
N GLU A 29 -18.66 4.89 3.25
CA GLU A 29 -18.87 6.33 3.02
C GLU A 29 -17.95 6.92 1.92
N LEU A 30 -16.77 6.32 1.73
CA LEU A 30 -15.75 6.83 0.81
C LEU A 30 -15.74 6.12 -0.55
N HIS A 31 -16.35 4.95 -0.67
CA HIS A 31 -16.28 4.11 -1.87
C HIS A 31 -17.64 3.63 -2.29
N ASN A 32 -17.86 3.65 -3.61
CA ASN A 32 -18.90 2.83 -4.19
C ASN A 32 -18.36 1.41 -4.39
N VAL A 33 -19.26 0.44 -4.29
CA VAL A 33 -18.98 -0.96 -4.55
C VAL A 33 -19.67 -1.40 -5.84
N ASP A 34 -19.01 -2.27 -6.60
CA ASP A 34 -19.59 -2.94 -7.76
C ASP A 34 -20.61 -4.02 -7.35
N GLU A 35 -21.21 -4.69 -8.34
CA GLU A 35 -22.22 -5.75 -8.11
C GLU A 35 -21.68 -6.94 -7.30
N ASP A 36 -20.36 -7.12 -7.27
CA ASP A 36 -19.66 -8.19 -6.54
C ASP A 36 -19.16 -7.71 -5.16
N GLY A 37 -19.45 -6.46 -4.77
CA GLY A 37 -19.04 -5.87 -3.50
C GLY A 37 -17.59 -5.37 -3.48
N ASN A 38 -16.93 -5.25 -4.62
CA ASN A 38 -15.56 -4.73 -4.71
C ASN A 38 -15.59 -3.21 -4.87
N ILE A 39 -14.60 -2.52 -4.29
CA ILE A 39 -14.47 -1.08 -4.45
C ILE A 39 -14.22 -0.73 -5.93
N ASP A 40 -15.03 0.18 -6.49
CA ASP A 40 -14.70 0.78 -7.79
C ASP A 40 -13.53 1.76 -7.61
N VAL A 41 -12.32 1.21 -7.73
CA VAL A 41 -11.06 1.93 -7.57
C VAL A 41 -10.94 3.08 -8.57
N ARG A 42 -11.51 2.93 -9.77
CA ARG A 42 -11.44 3.95 -10.82
C ARG A 42 -12.37 5.12 -10.51
N GLU A 43 -13.60 4.83 -10.10
CA GLU A 43 -14.54 5.88 -9.68
C GLU A 43 -13.99 6.70 -8.51
N PHE A 44 -13.31 6.03 -7.55
CA PHE A 44 -12.63 6.74 -6.47
C PHE A 44 -11.62 7.78 -6.98
N TYR A 45 -10.85 7.47 -8.03
CA TYR A 45 -9.87 8.41 -8.60
C TYR A 45 -10.55 9.54 -9.37
N GLU A 46 -11.57 9.22 -10.16
CA GLU A 46 -12.23 10.16 -11.07
C GLU A 46 -13.07 11.23 -10.36
N LYS A 47 -13.45 11.03 -9.08
CA LYS A 47 -14.17 12.04 -8.28
C LYS A 47 -13.31 13.25 -7.87
N PHE A 48 -12.00 13.20 -8.06
CA PHE A 48 -11.08 14.28 -7.68
C PHE A 48 -10.60 15.09 -8.88
N ASP A 49 -10.65 16.42 -8.77
CA ASP A 49 -10.08 17.33 -9.76
C ASP A 49 -8.64 17.72 -9.40
N PHE A 50 -7.68 16.88 -9.81
CA PHE A 50 -6.26 17.07 -9.55
C PHE A 50 -5.70 18.41 -10.06
N LYS A 51 -6.37 19.09 -11.00
CA LYS A 51 -5.93 20.40 -11.52
C LYS A 51 -6.12 21.52 -10.51
N THR A 52 -7.10 21.40 -9.63
CA THR A 52 -7.45 22.43 -8.64
C THR A 52 -6.97 22.10 -7.24
N MET A 53 -6.60 20.84 -7.00
CA MET A 53 -6.09 20.38 -5.71
C MET A 53 -4.69 20.90 -5.39
N SER A 54 -4.41 21.05 -4.09
CA SER A 54 -3.05 21.30 -3.62
C SER A 54 -2.16 20.08 -3.90
N LEU A 55 -0.84 20.31 -4.05
CA LEU A 55 0.16 19.24 -4.20
C LEU A 55 0.05 18.20 -3.07
N LYS A 56 -0.21 18.69 -1.86
CA LYS A 56 -0.30 17.89 -0.64
C LYS A 56 -1.54 16.99 -0.65
N ASP A 57 -2.69 17.54 -1.00
CA ASP A 57 -3.95 16.80 -1.03
C ASP A 57 -4.00 15.81 -2.18
N SER A 58 -3.54 16.22 -3.37
CA SER A 58 -3.41 15.32 -4.53
C SER A 58 -2.50 14.13 -4.21
N SER A 59 -1.40 14.36 -3.50
CA SER A 59 -0.50 13.28 -3.08
C SER A 59 -1.16 12.28 -2.14
N ILE A 60 -2.01 12.73 -1.21
CA ILE A 60 -2.77 11.83 -0.32
C ILE A 60 -3.74 10.97 -1.14
N VAL A 61 -4.50 11.58 -2.06
CA VAL A 61 -5.43 10.85 -2.92
C VAL A 61 -4.70 9.85 -3.80
N LEU A 62 -3.56 10.23 -4.39
CA LEU A 62 -2.73 9.33 -5.18
C LEU A 62 -2.23 8.14 -4.36
N GLY A 63 -1.77 8.38 -3.13
CA GLY A 63 -1.34 7.32 -2.22
C GLY A 63 -2.49 6.36 -1.88
N TYR A 64 -3.67 6.91 -1.58
CA TYR A 64 -4.89 6.14 -1.31
C TYR A 64 -5.26 5.26 -2.51
N TYR A 65 -5.31 5.86 -3.69
CA TYR A 65 -5.59 5.15 -4.93
C TYR A 65 -4.58 4.03 -5.20
N CYS A 66 -3.29 4.28 -4.94
CA CYS A 66 -2.25 3.27 -5.10
C CYS A 66 -2.46 2.06 -4.19
N HIS A 67 -2.91 2.29 -2.95
CA HIS A 67 -3.24 1.20 -2.02
C HIS A 67 -4.38 0.35 -2.56
N LEU A 68 -5.54 0.96 -2.88
CA LEU A 68 -6.70 0.25 -3.40
C LEU A 68 -6.38 -0.54 -4.67
N TRP A 69 -5.65 0.09 -5.60
CA TRP A 69 -5.30 -0.52 -6.86
C TRP A 69 -4.36 -1.72 -6.67
N LEU A 70 -3.37 -1.59 -5.77
CA LEU A 70 -2.44 -2.68 -5.48
C LEU A 70 -3.14 -3.83 -4.77
N ASP A 71 -4.11 -3.58 -3.89
CA ASP A 71 -4.92 -4.63 -3.25
C ASP A 71 -5.70 -5.44 -4.28
N GLU A 72 -6.38 -4.77 -5.21
CA GLU A 72 -7.09 -5.44 -6.31
C GLU A 72 -6.11 -6.18 -7.24
N TYR A 73 -4.95 -5.58 -7.53
CA TYR A 73 -3.90 -6.27 -8.28
C TYR A 73 -3.45 -7.55 -7.57
N TYR A 74 -3.20 -7.50 -6.27
CA TYR A 74 -2.83 -8.68 -5.47
C TYR A 74 -3.93 -9.73 -5.50
N LYS A 75 -5.18 -9.36 -5.22
CA LYS A 75 -6.35 -10.26 -5.24
C LYS A 75 -6.46 -11.05 -6.55
N PHE A 76 -6.31 -10.39 -7.71
CA PHE A 76 -6.44 -11.05 -9.00
C PHE A 76 -5.16 -11.70 -9.53
N ASN A 77 -3.98 -11.35 -9.01
CA ASN A 77 -2.70 -11.83 -9.54
C ASN A 77 -1.89 -12.69 -8.57
N ALA A 78 -2.29 -12.83 -7.30
CA ALA A 78 -1.55 -13.58 -6.28
C ALA A 78 -1.27 -15.04 -6.67
N SER A 79 -2.09 -15.64 -7.54
CA SER A 79 -1.86 -16.98 -8.11
C SER A 79 -0.54 -17.11 -8.89
N LYS A 80 0.05 -15.98 -9.33
CA LYS A 80 1.38 -15.93 -9.95
C LYS A 80 2.52 -16.12 -8.94
N LEU A 81 2.26 -15.93 -7.65
CA LEU A 81 3.20 -16.20 -6.57
C LEU A 81 3.12 -17.68 -6.16
N LYS A 82 3.93 -18.48 -6.84
CA LYS A 82 4.12 -19.90 -6.52
C LYS A 82 4.79 -20.09 -5.16
N ILE A 83 4.07 -20.74 -4.25
CA ILE A 83 4.57 -21.13 -2.94
C ILE A 83 5.23 -22.52 -3.01
N HIS A 84 6.47 -22.62 -2.56
CA HIS A 84 7.28 -23.84 -2.50
C HIS A 84 7.34 -24.38 -1.06
N ASN A 85 6.19 -24.83 -0.54
CA ASN A 85 6.05 -25.32 0.84
C ASN A 85 6.66 -26.72 1.07
N LYS A 86 7.99 -26.83 0.98
CA LYS A 86 8.73 -28.09 1.18
C LYS A 86 8.69 -28.60 2.62
N GLN A 87 8.45 -27.72 3.58
CA GLN A 87 8.39 -28.05 5.02
C GLN A 87 6.99 -28.49 5.47
N ASN A 88 6.00 -28.53 4.57
CA ASN A 88 4.61 -28.90 4.86
C ASN A 88 3.96 -28.06 5.98
N LEU A 89 4.30 -26.76 6.06
CA LEU A 89 3.66 -25.81 6.97
C LEU A 89 2.15 -25.74 6.69
N LYS A 90 1.32 -25.53 7.72
CA LYS A 90 -0.14 -25.51 7.58
C LYS A 90 -0.76 -24.31 8.29
N GLY A 91 -1.93 -23.88 7.79
CA GLY A 91 -2.75 -22.85 8.41
C GLY A 91 -1.96 -21.60 8.78
N GLU A 92 -2.05 -21.21 10.04
CA GLU A 92 -1.40 -20.02 10.59
C GLU A 92 0.13 -20.03 10.50
N GLU A 93 0.77 -21.21 10.55
CA GLU A 93 2.23 -21.30 10.42
C GLU A 93 2.67 -20.91 9.01
N LEU A 94 1.96 -21.41 7.99
CA LEU A 94 2.25 -21.06 6.61
C LEU A 94 1.96 -19.58 6.35
N ASN A 95 0.83 -19.07 6.85
CA ASN A 95 0.47 -17.66 6.73
C ASN A 95 1.53 -16.75 7.35
N SER A 96 1.97 -17.06 8.56
CA SER A 96 3.01 -16.31 9.27
C SER A 96 4.35 -16.37 8.53
N ALA A 97 4.75 -17.54 8.04
CA ALA A 97 5.99 -17.70 7.31
C ALA A 97 6.00 -16.94 5.97
N VAL A 98 4.88 -16.91 5.25
CA VAL A 98 4.72 -16.09 4.04
C VAL A 98 4.78 -14.61 4.40
N LYS A 99 4.01 -14.15 5.39
CA LYS A 99 4.02 -12.75 5.83
C LYS A 99 5.43 -12.27 6.20
N ASN A 100 6.14 -13.06 7.01
CA ASN A 100 7.50 -12.75 7.43
C ASN A 100 8.47 -12.68 6.24
N LEU A 101 8.29 -13.58 5.26
CA LEU A 101 9.10 -13.58 4.04
C LEU A 101 8.87 -12.33 3.18
N LEU A 102 7.62 -11.93 2.98
CA LEU A 102 7.32 -10.72 2.21
C LEU A 102 7.84 -9.47 2.93
N ASN A 103 7.61 -9.36 4.23
CA ASN A 103 8.16 -8.28 5.06
C ASN A 103 9.70 -8.21 5.01
N TYR A 104 10.39 -9.36 4.96
CA TYR A 104 11.84 -9.41 4.77
C TYR A 104 12.26 -8.82 3.42
N TYR A 105 11.60 -9.23 2.34
CA TYR A 105 11.89 -8.73 1.01
C TYR A 105 11.60 -7.23 0.87
N ASP A 106 10.47 -6.76 1.40
CA ASP A 106 10.09 -5.34 1.37
C ASP A 106 11.12 -4.48 2.09
N LYS A 107 11.51 -4.85 3.32
CA LYS A 107 12.52 -4.07 4.06
C LYS A 107 13.89 -4.11 3.39
N LYS A 108 14.27 -5.24 2.79
CA LYS A 108 15.50 -5.34 2.01
C LYS A 108 15.47 -4.42 0.78
N ALA A 109 14.32 -4.29 0.11
CA ALA A 109 14.16 -3.43 -1.07
C ALA A 109 14.14 -1.95 -0.74
N ILE A 110 13.38 -1.58 0.30
CA ILE A 110 13.11 -0.20 0.69
C ILE A 110 14.29 0.38 1.48
N GLY A 111 15.01 -0.46 2.24
CA GLY A 111 16.11 -0.03 3.09
C GLY A 111 15.69 1.10 4.04
N SER A 112 16.50 2.16 4.10
CA SER A 112 16.25 3.34 4.94
C SER A 112 15.43 4.44 4.24
N PHE A 113 14.72 4.14 3.14
CA PHE A 113 14.01 5.16 2.36
C PHE A 113 13.04 6.01 3.20
N TYR A 114 12.35 5.41 4.18
CA TYR A 114 11.39 6.10 5.03
C TYR A 114 12.03 6.95 6.14
N GLU A 115 13.27 6.66 6.55
CA GLU A 115 13.94 7.34 7.67
C GLU A 115 14.06 8.84 7.40
N LYS A 116 14.40 9.22 6.17
CA LYS A 116 14.51 10.63 5.75
C LYS A 116 13.19 11.41 5.79
N TYR A 117 12.04 10.75 5.82
CA TYR A 117 10.73 11.40 5.84
C TYR A 117 10.03 11.29 7.20
N THR A 118 10.63 10.65 8.20
CA THR A 118 9.94 10.33 9.45
C THR A 118 9.44 11.58 10.19
N GLU A 119 10.24 12.66 10.22
CA GLU A 119 9.81 13.93 10.84
C GLU A 119 8.75 14.65 10.00
N ASP A 120 8.89 14.66 8.67
CA ASP A 120 7.92 15.29 7.77
C ASP A 120 6.55 14.60 7.85
N ILE A 121 6.54 13.26 7.94
CA ILE A 121 5.35 12.43 8.12
C ILE A 121 4.59 12.80 9.39
N LYS A 122 5.30 13.03 10.51
CA LYS A 122 4.68 13.46 11.78
C LYS A 122 3.97 14.80 11.64
N ALA A 123 4.51 15.69 10.80
CA ALA A 123 3.97 17.02 10.54
C ALA A 123 2.81 17.05 9.53
N VAL A 124 2.50 15.94 8.85
CA VAL A 124 1.39 15.88 7.88
C VAL A 124 0.07 16.23 8.56
N GLN A 125 -0.68 17.14 7.94
CA GLN A 125 -2.05 17.46 8.28
C GLN A 125 -2.87 17.44 7.00
N SER A 126 -4.03 16.81 7.05
CA SER A 126 -4.99 16.85 5.95
C SER A 126 -6.40 16.60 6.49
N TYR A 127 -7.37 17.16 5.78
CA TYR A 127 -8.80 17.05 6.05
C TYR A 127 -9.55 16.59 4.80
N ILE A 128 -8.84 16.05 3.81
CA ILE A 128 -9.42 15.70 2.50
C ILE A 128 -10.54 14.66 2.60
N PHE A 129 -10.41 13.70 3.51
CA PHE A 129 -11.47 12.75 3.84
C PHE A 129 -11.97 13.08 5.24
N ALA A 130 -13.17 13.66 5.33
CA ALA A 130 -13.76 14.08 6.61
C ALA A 130 -13.89 12.92 7.63
N ALA A 131 -14.11 11.70 7.14
CA ALA A 131 -14.20 10.48 7.95
C ALA A 131 -12.83 9.94 8.42
N SER A 132 -11.71 10.44 7.89
CA SER A 132 -10.38 9.88 8.17
C SER A 132 -9.70 10.48 9.39
N ASN A 133 -8.97 9.64 10.13
CA ASN A 133 -8.09 10.08 11.20
C ASN A 133 -6.61 9.92 10.77
N ILE A 134 -6.03 11.00 10.28
CA ILE A 134 -4.63 11.06 9.84
C ILE A 134 -3.65 10.64 10.95
N ASP A 135 -3.97 10.91 12.22
CA ASP A 135 -3.10 10.51 13.34
C ASP A 135 -3.09 9.00 13.55
N ASN A 136 -4.19 8.30 13.26
CA ASN A 136 -4.20 6.84 13.22
C ASN A 136 -3.30 6.31 12.09
N SER A 137 -3.32 6.93 10.91
CA SER A 137 -2.46 6.57 9.78
C SER A 137 -0.98 6.77 10.12
N LYS A 138 -0.62 7.88 10.76
CA LYS A 138 0.74 8.13 11.26
C LYS A 138 1.16 7.06 12.26
N LYS A 139 0.31 6.75 13.24
CA LYS A 139 0.60 5.73 14.26
C LYS A 139 0.84 4.36 13.62
N LYS A 140 -0.05 3.93 12.73
CA LYS A 140 0.06 2.64 12.03
C LYS A 140 1.31 2.55 11.15
N LEU A 141 1.66 3.64 10.48
CA LEU A 141 2.90 3.71 9.71
C LEU A 141 4.14 3.56 10.59
N LEU A 142 4.19 4.28 11.72
CA LEU A 142 5.31 4.17 12.66
C LEU A 142 5.40 2.76 13.28
N GLU A 143 4.28 2.09 13.54
CA GLU A 143 4.26 0.69 13.96
C GLU A 143 4.90 -0.22 12.89
N TYR A 144 4.52 -0.06 11.62
CA TYR A 144 5.12 -0.83 10.51
C TYR A 144 6.62 -0.57 10.34
N LEU A 145 7.04 0.69 10.42
CA LEU A 145 8.47 1.06 10.29
C LEU A 145 9.33 0.51 11.43
N ASN A 146 8.75 0.32 12.61
CA ASN A 146 9.43 -0.25 13.77
C ASN A 146 9.28 -1.77 13.90
N GLU A 147 8.46 -2.42 13.07
CA GLU A 147 8.33 -3.87 13.07
C GLU A 147 9.73 -4.47 12.82
N THR A 148 10.12 -5.52 13.53
CA THR A 148 11.38 -6.22 13.24
C THR A 148 11.12 -7.36 12.28
N VAL A 149 12.09 -7.68 11.41
CA VAL A 149 12.03 -8.94 10.67
C VAL A 149 12.52 -10.05 11.60
N PRO A 150 11.87 -11.21 11.64
CA PRO A 150 12.39 -12.36 12.38
C PRO A 150 13.81 -12.73 11.92
N ASP A 151 14.63 -13.22 12.85
CA ASP A 151 16.00 -13.67 12.55
C ASP A 151 16.02 -14.85 11.57
N GLU A 152 14.99 -15.69 11.60
CA GLU A 152 14.82 -16.84 10.71
C GLU A 152 13.67 -16.60 9.73
N VAL A 153 14.02 -16.46 8.45
CA VAL A 153 13.07 -16.29 7.34
C VAL A 153 13.21 -17.47 6.38
N ILE A 154 12.09 -18.12 6.05
CA ILE A 154 12.07 -19.27 5.14
C ILE A 154 12.09 -18.79 3.69
N THR A 155 13.25 -18.32 3.23
CA THR A 155 13.47 -17.78 1.87
C THR A 155 13.16 -18.76 0.73
N GLY A 156 13.07 -20.05 1.06
CA GLY A 156 12.67 -21.09 0.12
C GLY A 156 11.17 -21.13 -0.21
N LEU A 157 10.29 -20.41 0.50
CA LEU A 157 8.84 -20.44 0.26
C LEU A 157 8.44 -19.71 -1.04
N ILE A 158 8.97 -18.51 -1.27
CA ILE A 158 8.74 -17.72 -2.49
C ILE A 158 10.09 -17.13 -2.89
N LYS A 159 10.48 -17.26 -4.16
CA LYS A 159 11.74 -16.70 -4.64
C LYS A 159 11.67 -15.17 -4.62
N GLU A 160 12.72 -14.52 -4.11
CA GLU A 160 12.81 -13.05 -4.07
C GLU A 160 12.60 -12.43 -5.45
N GLU A 161 13.27 -12.94 -6.49
CA GLU A 161 13.15 -12.44 -7.87
C GLU A 161 11.71 -12.47 -8.39
N GLN A 162 10.97 -13.53 -8.04
CA GLN A 162 9.58 -13.69 -8.43
C GLN A 162 8.70 -12.65 -7.74
N TYR A 163 8.88 -12.47 -6.43
CA TYR A 163 8.18 -11.46 -5.67
C TYR A 163 8.49 -10.03 -6.18
N MET A 164 9.76 -9.72 -6.39
CA MET A 164 10.19 -8.42 -6.92
C MET A 164 9.71 -8.18 -8.36
N SER A 165 9.61 -9.22 -9.19
CA SER A 165 9.00 -9.09 -10.52
C SER A 165 7.52 -8.78 -10.41
N PHE A 166 6.81 -9.47 -9.51
CA PHE A 166 5.39 -9.24 -9.24
C PHE A 166 5.11 -7.80 -8.81
N ILE A 167 5.87 -7.28 -7.83
CA ILE A 167 5.75 -5.89 -7.39
C ILE A 167 6.02 -4.91 -8.54
N ARG A 168 7.12 -5.10 -9.29
CA ARG A 168 7.47 -4.22 -10.41
C ARG A 168 6.41 -4.22 -11.52
N GLU A 169 5.81 -5.36 -11.81
CA GLU A 169 4.69 -5.45 -12.75
C GLU A 169 3.46 -4.68 -12.26
N GLY A 170 3.12 -4.80 -10.97
CA GLY A 170 2.06 -4.02 -10.34
C GLY A 170 2.31 -2.51 -10.46
N CYS A 171 3.49 -2.05 -10.02
CA CYS A 171 3.89 -0.64 -10.13
C CYS A 171 3.88 -0.14 -11.59
N GLY A 172 4.38 -0.96 -12.54
CA GLY A 172 4.41 -0.59 -13.95
C GLY A 172 3.02 -0.50 -14.60
N LYS A 173 2.03 -1.22 -14.06
CA LYS A 173 0.63 -1.14 -14.52
C LYS A 173 -0.08 0.07 -13.95
N ILE A 174 0.07 0.36 -12.66
CA ILE A 174 -0.59 1.52 -12.05
C ILE A 174 -0.06 2.84 -12.61
N ILE A 175 1.25 2.95 -12.88
CA ILE A 175 1.82 4.15 -13.52
C ILE A 175 1.22 4.40 -14.90
N LYS A 176 0.75 3.35 -15.60
CA LYS A 176 0.08 3.48 -16.91
C LYS A 176 -1.41 3.76 -16.79
N SER A 177 -2.01 3.59 -15.61
CA SER A 177 -3.42 3.87 -15.36
C SER A 177 -3.68 5.25 -14.75
N LEU A 178 -2.62 5.91 -14.28
CA LEU A 178 -2.59 7.33 -13.91
C LEU A 178 -2.43 8.20 -15.15
#